data_AF-A0A5C6M6J4-F1
#
_entry.id   AF-A0A5C6M6J4-F1
#
_cell.length_a   1.000
_cell.length_b   1.000
_cell.length_c   1.000
_cell.angle_alpha   90.00
_cell.angle_beta   90.00
_cell.angle_gamma   90.00
#
_symmetry.space_group_name_H-M   'P 1'
#
loop_
_entity.id
_entity.type
_entity.pdbx_description
1 polymer ?
#
loop_
_entity_poly.entity_id
_entity_poly.type
_entity_poly.pdbx_seq_one_letter_code
_entity_poly.pdbx_strand_id
1 'polypeptide(L)'
;MGGGVSHIDSFDPKPQAPQEIRGTLSAISTALAGVQFTEVMPQLARIADELCLVRSFSHDSNDHLLSQVYTLSGRKVTAAQLFSEPNIG
;
A
#
# COMPACT_ATOMS: atom_id res chain seq x y z
N MET A 1 -16.99 6.10 2.93
CA MET A 1 -15.81 5.23 3.15
C MET A 1 -15.10 5.07 1.82
N GLY A 2 -13.89 5.59 1.68
CA GLY A 2 -13.12 5.53 0.42
C GLY A 2 -11.67 5.05 0.58
N GLY A 3 -11.29 4.59 1.77
CA GLY A 3 -9.90 4.18 2.07
C GLY A 3 -9.59 2.74 1.68
N GLY A 4 -8.29 2.43 1.64
CA GLY A 4 -7.76 1.08 1.48
C GLY A 4 -7.06 0.60 2.75
N VAL A 5 -6.52 -0.62 2.70
CA VAL A 5 -5.64 -1.15 3.75
C VAL A 5 -4.33 -0.35 3.78
N SER A 6 -3.86 -0.02 4.98
CA SER A 6 -2.55 0.62 5.12
C SER A 6 -1.43 -0.37 4.77
N HIS A 7 -0.30 0.13 4.26
CA HIS A 7 0.85 -0.71 3.94
C HIS A 7 1.44 -1.39 5.20
N ILE A 8 1.42 -0.71 6.35
CA ILE A 8 1.85 -1.28 7.64
C ILE A 8 0.89 -2.34 8.19
N ASP A 9 -0.38 -2.27 7.81
CA ASP A 9 -1.38 -3.27 8.20
C ASP A 9 -1.43 -4.45 7.21
N SER A 10 -0.61 -4.41 6.16
CA SER A 10 -0.57 -5.41 5.09
C SER A 10 0.87 -5.85 4.76
N PHE A 11 1.40 -5.39 3.63
CA PHE A 11 2.57 -5.96 2.99
C PHE A 11 3.90 -5.42 3.52
N ASP A 12 3.91 -4.49 4.47
CA ASP A 12 5.11 -3.85 5.00
C ASP A 12 4.99 -3.51 6.50
N PRO A 13 4.92 -4.54 7.39
CA PRO A 13 4.51 -4.41 8.80
C PRO A 13 5.47 -3.64 9.72
N LYS A 14 6.60 -3.13 9.20
CA LYS A 14 7.63 -2.39 9.96
C LYS A 14 7.88 -2.92 11.39
N PRO A 15 8.22 -4.20 11.59
CA PRO A 15 8.25 -4.82 12.93
C PRO A 15 9.26 -4.18 13.90
N GLN A 16 10.26 -3.49 13.39
CA GLN A 16 11.29 -2.79 14.18
C GLN A 16 10.93 -1.34 14.52
N ALA A 17 9.82 -0.81 13.98
CA ALA A 17 9.37 0.53 14.31
C ALA A 17 8.61 0.53 15.66
N PRO A 18 8.57 1.69 16.36
CA PRO A 18 7.71 1.87 17.53
C PRO A 18 6.26 1.47 17.27
N GLN A 19 5.55 1.01 18.29
CA GLN A 19 4.18 0.53 18.18
C GLN A 19 3.22 1.61 17.64
N GLU A 20 3.49 2.86 17.98
CA GLU A 20 2.74 4.04 17.52
C GLU A 20 2.86 4.26 16.00
N ILE A 21 3.90 3.69 15.37
CA ILE A 21 4.13 3.77 13.91
C ILE A 21 3.67 2.50 13.22
N ARG A 22 4.05 1.31 13.72
CA ARG A 22 3.72 0.03 13.05
C ARG A 22 2.33 -0.51 13.33
N GLY A 23 1.63 0.07 14.31
CA GLY A 23 0.32 -0.40 14.75
C GLY A 23 0.38 -1.61 15.67
N THR A 24 -0.76 -2.26 15.86
CA THR A 24 -0.94 -3.38 16.80
C THR A 24 -0.76 -4.75 16.16
N LEU A 25 -0.80 -4.85 14.84
CA LEU A 25 -0.66 -6.11 14.11
C LEU A 25 0.77 -6.65 14.21
N SER A 26 0.87 -7.97 14.33
CA SER A 26 2.15 -8.68 14.34
C SER A 26 2.63 -8.98 12.92
N ALA A 27 3.95 -9.04 12.74
CA ALA A 27 4.56 -9.52 11.50
C ALA A 27 4.67 -11.05 11.51
N ILE A 28 4.42 -11.68 10.36
CA ILE A 28 4.63 -13.10 10.10
C ILE A 28 5.63 -13.27 8.95
N SER A 29 6.45 -14.33 9.03
CA SER A 29 7.31 -14.75 7.94
C SER A 29 6.50 -15.22 6.74
N THR A 30 7.02 -14.95 5.53
CA THR A 30 6.44 -15.44 4.27
C THR A 30 7.26 -16.60 3.70
N ALA A 31 6.78 -17.22 2.62
CA ALA A 31 7.52 -18.23 1.85
C ALA A 31 8.81 -17.67 1.23
N LEU A 32 8.89 -16.36 1.02
CA LEU A 32 10.10 -15.67 0.56
C LEU A 32 10.95 -15.23 1.77
N ALA A 33 12.16 -15.79 1.88
CA ALA A 33 13.07 -15.51 2.98
C ALA A 33 13.38 -14.00 3.10
N GLY A 34 13.30 -13.48 4.33
CA GLY A 34 13.51 -12.05 4.61
C GLY A 34 12.30 -11.16 4.34
N VAL A 35 11.22 -11.68 3.74
CA VAL A 35 9.96 -10.95 3.54
C VAL A 35 8.96 -11.32 4.62
N GLN A 36 8.31 -10.29 5.17
CA GLN A 36 7.28 -10.41 6.21
C GLN A 36 6.04 -9.61 5.80
N PHE A 37 4.86 -10.16 6.13
CA PHE A 37 3.54 -9.53 6.01
C PHE A 37 2.88 -9.46 7.40
N THR A 38 1.74 -8.79 7.53
CA THR A 38 0.95 -8.83 8.78
C THR A 38 0.24 -10.17 8.97
N GLU A 39 -0.05 -10.51 10.24
CA GLU A 39 -0.72 -11.75 10.65
C GLU A 39 -2.10 -11.98 10.02
N VAL A 40 -2.73 -10.94 9.48
CA VAL A 40 -4.02 -11.00 8.78
C VAL A 40 -3.91 -11.47 7.33
N MET A 41 -2.70 -11.68 6.81
CA MET A 41 -2.47 -12.14 5.42
C MET A 41 -1.76 -13.51 5.32
N PRO A 42 -2.19 -14.54 6.07
CA PRO A 42 -1.47 -15.80 6.14
C PRO A 42 -1.45 -16.57 4.81
N GLN A 43 -2.50 -16.43 3.98
CA GLN A 43 -2.55 -17.10 2.68
C GLN A 43 -1.62 -16.44 1.66
N LEU A 44 -1.54 -15.10 1.64
CA LEU A 44 -0.60 -14.37 0.77
C LEU A 44 0.84 -14.59 1.23
N ALA A 45 1.09 -14.68 2.54
CA ALA A 45 2.40 -15.00 3.07
C ALA A 45 2.90 -16.38 2.59
N ARG A 46 2.01 -17.36 2.43
CA ARG A 46 2.36 -18.72 1.97
C ARG A 46 2.77 -18.80 0.49
N ILE A 47 2.31 -17.88 -0.33
CA ILE A 47 2.58 -17.86 -1.78
C ILE A 47 3.49 -16.69 -2.17
N ALA A 48 4.21 -16.09 -1.23
CA ALA A 48 4.96 -14.86 -1.48
C ALA A 48 6.09 -15.01 -2.51
N ASP A 49 6.57 -16.22 -2.74
CA ASP A 49 7.50 -16.60 -3.81
C ASP A 49 6.85 -16.64 -5.21
N GLU A 50 5.53 -16.61 -5.29
CA GLU A 50 4.73 -16.47 -6.52
C GLU A 50 4.26 -15.03 -6.77
N LEU A 51 4.60 -14.09 -5.87
CA LEU A 51 4.18 -12.69 -5.94
C LEU A 51 5.33 -11.76 -6.35
N CYS A 52 5.02 -10.72 -7.12
CA CYS A 52 5.91 -9.57 -7.29
C CYS A 52 5.53 -8.47 -6.30
N LEU A 53 6.33 -8.30 -5.25
CA LEU A 53 6.09 -7.28 -4.22
C LEU A 53 6.78 -5.97 -4.58
N VAL A 54 6.00 -4.89 -4.72
CA VAL A 54 6.49 -3.53 -4.98
C VAL A 54 6.25 -2.64 -3.75
N ARG A 55 7.32 -2.24 -3.05
CA ARG A 55 7.27 -1.33 -1.87
C ARG A 55 7.79 0.08 -2.15
N SER A 56 8.15 0.38 -3.40
CA SER A 56 8.77 1.64 -3.80
C SER A 56 7.79 2.69 -4.34
N PHE A 57 6.49 2.37 -4.41
CA PHE A 57 5.48 3.31 -4.91
C PHE A 57 5.07 4.30 -3.81
N SER A 58 5.11 5.59 -4.14
CA SER A 58 4.58 6.66 -3.30
C SER A 58 4.25 7.88 -4.15
N HIS A 59 3.48 8.81 -3.58
CA HIS A 59 3.21 10.13 -4.16
C HIS A 59 3.34 11.20 -3.08
N ASP A 60 3.44 12.46 -3.49
CA ASP A 60 3.63 13.61 -2.60
C ASP A 60 2.31 14.30 -2.20
N SER A 61 1.17 13.76 -2.63
CA SER A 61 -0.15 14.24 -2.23
C SER A 61 -0.59 13.63 -0.89
N ASN A 62 -1.22 14.44 -0.04
CA ASN A 62 -1.98 14.00 1.13
C ASN A 62 -3.51 14.08 0.92
N ASP A 63 -3.95 14.48 -0.27
CA ASP A 63 -5.37 14.58 -0.62
C ASP A 63 -5.87 13.26 -1.18
N HIS A 64 -7.00 12.78 -0.65
CA HIS A 64 -7.55 11.47 -1.00
C HIS A 64 -7.90 11.33 -2.48
N LEU A 65 -8.50 12.36 -3.10
CA LEU A 65 -8.99 12.28 -4.47
C LEU A 65 -7.85 12.45 -5.47
N LEU A 66 -6.95 13.41 -5.23
CA LEU A 66 -5.75 13.60 -6.06
C LEU A 66 -4.84 12.37 -6.04
N SER A 67 -4.66 11.77 -4.86
CA SER A 67 -3.85 10.56 -4.68
C SER A 67 -4.44 9.36 -5.40
N GLN A 68 -5.77 9.22 -5.38
CA GLN A 68 -6.47 8.16 -6.11
C GLN A 68 -6.29 8.30 -7.62
N VAL A 69 -6.50 9.50 -8.18
CA VAL A 69 -6.29 9.73 -9.62
C VAL A 69 -4.85 9.48 -10.01
N TYR A 70 -3.89 9.93 -9.20
CA TYR A 70 -2.48 9.67 -9.50
C TYR A 70 -2.17 8.16 -9.46
N THR A 71 -2.64 7.45 -8.44
CA THR A 71 -2.41 6.01 -8.31
C THR A 71 -3.02 5.21 -9.46
N LEU A 72 -4.23 5.56 -9.92
CA LEU A 72 -4.94 4.83 -10.97
C LEU A 72 -4.49 5.21 -12.39
N SER A 73 -4.12 6.47 -12.63
CA SER A 73 -3.73 6.96 -13.96
C SER A 73 -2.22 6.97 -14.21
N GLY A 74 -1.41 6.93 -13.16
CA GLY A 74 0.04 7.18 -13.22
C GLY A 74 0.42 8.62 -13.54
N ARG A 75 -0.54 9.56 -13.54
CA ARG A 75 -0.30 10.98 -13.89
C ARG A 75 -0.52 11.89 -12.68
N LYS A 76 0.41 12.82 -12.48
CA LYS A 76 0.23 13.90 -11.51
C LYS A 76 -0.69 14.96 -12.09
N VAL A 77 -1.82 15.19 -11.43
CA VAL A 77 -2.81 16.21 -11.82
C VAL A 77 -3.00 17.23 -10.71
N THR A 78 -3.38 18.44 -11.09
CA THR A 78 -3.86 19.46 -10.14
C THR A 78 -5.36 19.30 -9.90
N ALA A 79 -5.89 19.94 -8.86
CA ALA A 79 -7.32 19.95 -8.59
C ALA A 79 -8.17 20.44 -9.78
N ALA A 80 -7.65 21.41 -10.54
CA ALA A 80 -8.32 21.93 -11.74
C ALA A 80 -8.39 20.92 -12.90
N GLN A 81 -7.50 19.93 -12.92
CA GLN A 81 -7.39 18.92 -13.98
C GLN A 81 -8.12 17.61 -13.66
N LEU A 82 -8.70 17.48 -12.45
CA LEU A 82 -9.41 16.27 -12.02
C LEU A 82 -10.58 15.89 -12.93
N PHE A 83 -11.24 16.88 -13.55
CA PHE A 83 -12.45 16.70 -14.33
C PHE A 83 -12.29 17.02 -15.83
N SER A 84 -11.07 17.34 -16.27
CA SER A 84 -10.85 17.88 -17.62
C SER A 84 -10.56 16.82 -18.69
N GLU A 85 -10.32 15.56 -18.31
CA GLU A 85 -9.95 14.45 -19.21
C GLU A 85 -10.58 13.14 -18.68
N PRO A 86 -10.70 12.06 -19.48
CA PRO A 86 -11.19 10.78 -18.98
C PRO A 86 -10.17 10.19 -17.98
N ASN A 87 -10.27 10.63 -16.74
CA ASN A 87 -9.44 10.21 -15.61
C ASN A 87 -10.01 8.95 -14.91
N ILE A 88 -11.06 8.37 -15.49
CA ILE A 88 -11.72 7.17 -15.00
C ILE A 88 -11.46 6.10 -16.05
N GLY A 89 -10.55 5.19 -15.73
CA GLY A 89 -10.56 3.86 -16.33
C GLY A 89 -11.81 3.10 -15.94
#